data_AF-A0A961ADM7-F1
#
_entry.id   AF-A0A961ADM7-F1
#
_cell.length_a   1.000
_cell.length_b   1.000
_cell.length_c   1.000
_cell.angle_alpha   90.00
_cell.angle_beta   90.00
_cell.angle_gamma   90.00
#
_symmetry.space_group_name_H-M   'P 1'
#
loop_
_entity.id
_entity.type
_entity.pdbx_description
1 polymer ?
#
loop_
_entity_poly.entity_id
_entity_poly.type
_entity_poly.pdbx_seq_one_letter_code
_entity_poly.pdbx_strand_id
1 'polypeptide(L)'
;MDRPLTAQQELEQLLAAEQALRDGGRPADLELVVRRAELQKLTYNLDLAHQACEEGEALARERGLSGNPRLLATRADIHKTYNRFDDALECCDRADALCREQGSALLPGIANTRGNCFQNLGRYADALASFGEAQQRLASQGLPASPVITCNMGVVHHHSGRNEEALSSFAEAERMYMEQGLPVFPGIYLNRGNAQDLIGRHDEALESYARCERMFREQGLPVFPGIANCRGETLSLLGRYEEALAAFDESEQLYREQGLPAYPGIQSSRAAVYGKLGRYEDALDAYALAEEQFSEQGMAEQWNLYFQRAITMYEAGHREEAIDEAYRSIMICGKLGIVQPAFVKETLKDWMSPKPEKLLEEQIASQPLAVQPVPDNEKKHDVFICYRRDPGQTHSMLLQAHMELRRKQVFRDQDGLSSGRFEDGLREAIRYSRHMVILMTPEFLSRCCSDEDDVVRKEIATALHCGTHIIPVMMEGFAWPKPEELPEDIRAITGINAMSHSAEFYTAFIDKLLSWMGE
;
A
#
# COMPACT_ATOMS: atom_id res chain seq x y z
N MET A 1 -27.16 31.70 -34.11
CA MET A 1 -26.40 31.63 -32.85
C MET A 1 -25.20 30.77 -33.15
N ASP A 2 -24.01 31.36 -33.18
CA ASP A 2 -22.79 30.59 -33.35
C ASP A 2 -22.64 29.63 -32.19
N ARG A 3 -22.23 28.38 -32.47
CA ARG A 3 -21.90 27.43 -31.42
C ARG A 3 -20.75 28.01 -30.59
N PRO A 4 -20.79 27.90 -29.25
CA PRO A 4 -19.66 28.31 -28.42
C PRO A 4 -18.40 27.56 -28.89
N LEU A 5 -17.28 28.27 -28.89
CA LEU A 5 -15.99 27.71 -29.27
C LEU A 5 -15.59 26.62 -28.27
N THR A 6 -14.92 25.60 -28.76
CA THR A 6 -14.24 24.63 -27.89
C THR A 6 -13.05 25.30 -27.21
N ALA A 7 -12.62 24.78 -26.05
CA ALA A 7 -11.44 25.30 -25.34
C ALA A 7 -10.18 25.34 -26.24
N GLN A 8 -10.05 24.37 -27.14
CA GLN A 8 -8.97 24.33 -28.14
C GLN A 8 -9.06 25.48 -29.14
N GLN A 9 -10.24 25.76 -29.67
CA GLN A 9 -10.46 26.88 -30.59
C GLN A 9 -10.25 28.23 -29.90
N GLU A 10 -10.69 28.38 -28.65
CA GLU A 10 -10.41 29.56 -27.84
C GLU A 10 -8.90 29.75 -27.64
N LEU A 11 -8.18 28.66 -27.34
CA LEU A 11 -6.73 28.70 -27.14
C LEU A 11 -6.00 29.14 -28.43
N GLU A 12 -6.40 28.61 -29.58
CA GLU A 12 -5.82 28.99 -30.88
C GLU A 12 -6.03 30.47 -31.20
N GLN A 13 -7.24 30.99 -30.99
CA GLN A 13 -7.55 32.41 -31.18
C GLN A 13 -6.74 33.30 -30.21
N LEU A 14 -6.61 32.87 -28.96
CA LEU A 14 -5.86 33.59 -27.95
C LEU A 14 -4.36 33.64 -28.27
N LEU A 15 -3.77 32.52 -28.70
CA LEU A 15 -2.36 32.46 -29.11
C LEU A 15 -2.09 33.36 -30.33
N ALA A 16 -3.01 33.41 -31.30
CA ALA A 16 -2.91 34.33 -32.44
C ALA A 16 -2.97 35.80 -32.00
N ALA A 17 -3.84 36.13 -31.03
CA ALA A 17 -3.94 37.47 -30.46
C ALA A 17 -2.66 37.89 -29.71
N GLU A 18 -2.07 36.99 -28.92
CA GLU A 18 -0.78 37.23 -28.26
C GLU A 18 0.36 37.45 -29.27
N GLN A 19 0.40 36.64 -30.34
CA GLN A 19 1.41 36.80 -31.39
C GLN A 19 1.28 38.15 -32.10
N ALA A 20 0.06 38.57 -32.45
CA ALA A 20 -0.18 39.87 -33.08
C ALA A 20 0.25 41.06 -32.20
N LEU A 21 0.10 40.94 -30.86
CA LEU A 21 0.61 41.95 -29.93
C LEU A 21 2.13 42.00 -29.94
N ARG A 22 2.80 40.84 -29.93
CA ARG A 22 4.26 40.72 -30.00
C ARG A 22 4.82 41.30 -31.31
N ASP A 23 4.21 40.95 -32.44
CA ASP A 23 4.60 41.46 -33.76
C ASP A 23 4.40 42.98 -33.88
N GLY A 24 3.38 43.51 -33.20
CA GLY A 24 3.12 44.95 -33.09
C GLY A 24 3.98 45.69 -32.07
N GLY A 25 4.95 45.02 -31.42
CA GLY A 25 5.83 45.61 -30.40
C GLY A 25 5.13 46.02 -29.10
N ARG A 26 3.93 45.47 -28.82
CA ARG A 26 3.17 45.75 -27.61
C ARG A 26 3.59 44.78 -26.48
N PRO A 27 3.66 45.25 -25.22
CA PRO A 27 4.00 44.37 -24.10
C PRO A 27 2.94 43.29 -23.90
N ALA A 28 3.36 42.15 -23.34
CA ALA A 28 2.47 41.04 -23.01
C ALA A 28 1.35 41.49 -22.05
N ASP A 29 0.12 41.04 -22.29
CA ASP A 29 -1.03 41.32 -21.44
C ASP A 29 -1.19 40.21 -20.39
N LEU A 30 -1.21 40.58 -19.11
CA LEU A 30 -1.34 39.65 -18.00
C LEU A 30 -2.65 38.86 -18.07
N GLU A 31 -3.77 39.48 -18.47
CA GLU A 31 -5.05 38.77 -18.52
C GLU A 31 -5.08 37.74 -19.66
N LEU A 32 -4.40 38.02 -20.79
CA LEU A 32 -4.25 37.05 -21.87
C LEU A 32 -3.41 35.85 -21.41
N VAL A 33 -2.28 36.09 -20.72
CA VAL A 33 -1.43 35.01 -20.20
C VAL A 33 -2.16 34.17 -19.15
N VAL A 34 -2.95 34.80 -18.28
CA VAL A 34 -3.82 34.09 -17.31
C VAL A 34 -4.81 33.19 -18.04
N ARG A 35 -5.51 33.72 -19.05
CA ARG A 35 -6.48 32.95 -19.82
C ARG A 35 -5.81 31.82 -20.61
N ARG A 36 -4.60 32.04 -21.13
CA ARG A 36 -3.77 31.03 -21.80
C ARG A 36 -3.47 29.86 -20.87
N ALA A 37 -3.02 30.14 -19.65
CA ALA A 37 -2.70 29.12 -18.66
C ALA A 37 -3.93 28.26 -18.32
N GLU A 38 -5.09 28.89 -18.13
CA GLU A 38 -6.36 28.19 -17.86
C GLU A 38 -6.78 27.30 -19.04
N LEU A 39 -6.72 27.82 -20.27
CA LEU A 39 -7.09 27.07 -21.47
C LEU A 39 -6.12 25.92 -21.76
N GLN A 40 -4.80 26.14 -21.62
CA GLN A 40 -3.80 25.09 -21.76
C GLN A 40 -4.01 23.97 -20.74
N LYS A 41 -4.40 24.30 -19.50
CA LYS A 41 -4.79 23.30 -18.50
C LYS A 41 -6.02 22.49 -18.96
N LEU A 42 -7.06 23.17 -19.46
CA LEU A 42 -8.29 22.52 -19.93
C LEU A 42 -8.06 21.61 -21.15
N THR A 43 -7.09 21.95 -22.00
CA THR A 43 -6.68 21.11 -23.15
C THR A 43 -5.57 20.12 -22.79
N TYR A 44 -5.32 19.89 -21.49
CA TYR A 44 -4.32 18.94 -20.97
C TYR A 44 -2.86 19.20 -21.39
N ASN A 45 -2.53 20.44 -21.77
CA ASN A 45 -1.18 20.91 -22.06
C ASN A 45 -0.50 21.42 -20.77
N LEU A 46 -0.34 20.54 -19.78
CA LEU A 46 0.01 20.93 -18.40
C LEU A 46 1.37 21.63 -18.27
N ASP A 47 2.37 21.21 -19.04
CA ASP A 47 3.70 21.86 -19.02
C ASP A 47 3.64 23.28 -19.59
N LEU A 48 2.90 23.48 -20.69
CA LEU A 48 2.69 24.81 -21.26
C LEU A 48 1.87 25.68 -20.32
N ALA A 49 0.84 25.11 -19.67
CA ALA A 49 0.06 25.81 -18.66
C ALA A 49 0.92 26.24 -17.47
N HIS A 50 1.85 25.38 -17.03
CA HIS A 50 2.81 25.69 -15.97
C HIS A 50 3.75 26.83 -16.38
N GLN A 51 4.34 26.76 -17.59
CA GLN A 51 5.16 27.83 -18.15
C GLN A 51 4.39 29.16 -18.26
N ALA A 52 3.11 29.11 -18.65
CA ALA A 52 2.26 30.29 -18.69
C ALA A 52 1.98 30.87 -17.31
N CYS A 53 1.86 30.03 -16.27
CA CYS A 53 1.77 30.50 -14.89
C CYS A 53 3.05 31.23 -14.46
N GLU A 54 4.23 30.70 -14.78
CA GLU A 54 5.51 31.33 -14.46
C GLU A 54 5.70 32.67 -15.18
N GLU A 55 5.37 32.73 -16.48
CA GLU A 55 5.37 33.97 -17.28
C GLU A 55 4.42 35.02 -16.67
N GLY A 56 3.18 34.61 -16.35
CA GLY A 56 2.19 35.50 -15.77
C GLY A 56 2.58 36.02 -14.38
N GLU A 57 3.18 35.19 -13.53
CA GLU A 57 3.69 35.62 -12.23
C GLU A 57 4.87 36.60 -12.37
N ALA A 58 5.76 36.38 -13.34
CA ALA A 58 6.84 37.32 -13.63
C ALA A 58 6.30 38.68 -14.10
N LEU A 59 5.34 38.66 -15.03
CA LEU A 59 4.69 39.86 -15.54
C LEU A 59 3.91 40.62 -14.45
N ALA A 60 3.27 39.90 -13.53
CA ALA A 60 2.63 40.51 -12.37
C ALA A 60 3.63 41.26 -11.48
N ARG A 61 4.81 40.65 -11.22
CA ARG A 61 5.90 41.29 -10.46
C ARG A 61 6.45 42.54 -11.17
N GLU A 62 6.67 42.47 -12.48
CA GLU A 62 7.13 43.62 -13.28
C GLU A 62 6.15 44.80 -13.24
N ARG A 63 4.86 44.50 -13.15
CA ARG A 63 3.78 45.50 -13.01
C ARG A 63 3.56 45.97 -11.57
N GLY A 64 4.38 45.51 -10.63
CA GLY A 64 4.28 45.88 -9.21
C GLY A 64 3.06 45.29 -8.49
N LEU A 65 2.46 44.22 -9.02
CA LEU A 65 1.36 43.50 -8.39
C LEU A 65 1.91 42.44 -7.41
N SER A 66 1.21 42.21 -6.30
CA SER A 66 1.55 41.14 -5.35
C SER A 66 1.36 39.72 -5.92
N GLY A 67 0.61 39.59 -7.03
CA GLY A 67 0.45 38.36 -7.80
C GLY A 67 -0.91 38.31 -8.51
N ASN A 68 -1.28 37.12 -9.00
CA ASN A 68 -2.61 36.84 -9.55
C ASN A 68 -3.18 35.53 -8.96
N PRO A 69 -4.34 35.55 -8.25
CA PRO A 69 -4.90 34.36 -7.64
C PRO A 69 -5.30 33.25 -8.63
N ARG A 70 -5.67 33.60 -9.87
CA ARG A 70 -6.08 32.63 -10.91
C ARG A 70 -4.88 31.84 -11.45
N LEU A 71 -3.70 32.46 -11.53
CA LEU A 71 -2.46 31.75 -11.86
C LEU A 71 -2.10 30.74 -10.76
N LEU A 72 -2.19 31.16 -9.49
CA LEU A 72 -1.95 30.27 -8.35
C LEU A 72 -2.96 29.11 -8.32
N ALA A 73 -4.23 29.36 -8.64
CA ALA A 73 -5.25 28.32 -8.77
C ALA A 73 -4.93 27.32 -9.88
N THR A 74 -4.51 27.83 -11.05
CA THR A 74 -4.10 26.98 -12.18
C THR A 74 -2.88 26.15 -11.82
N ARG A 75 -1.88 26.73 -11.15
CA ARG A 75 -0.69 26.01 -10.68
C ARG A 75 -1.01 24.97 -9.60
N ALA A 76 -1.93 25.27 -8.67
CA ALA A 76 -2.40 24.30 -7.68
C ALA A 76 -3.01 23.06 -8.34
N ASP A 77 -3.85 23.25 -9.37
CA ASP A 77 -4.42 22.13 -10.13
C ASP A 77 -3.35 21.30 -10.86
N ILE A 78 -2.33 21.95 -11.43
CA ILE A 78 -1.20 21.27 -12.09
C ILE A 78 -0.41 20.45 -11.07
N HIS A 79 -0.01 21.04 -9.94
CA HIS A 79 0.71 20.32 -8.89
C HIS A 79 -0.08 19.14 -8.33
N LYS A 80 -1.39 19.32 -8.10
CA LYS A 80 -2.29 18.22 -7.72
C LYS A 80 -2.27 17.10 -8.75
N THR A 81 -2.28 17.43 -10.04
CA THR A 81 -2.26 16.44 -11.13
C THR A 81 -0.92 15.70 -11.22
N TYR A 82 0.17 16.36 -10.86
CA TYR A 82 1.49 15.74 -10.70
C TYR A 82 1.71 15.09 -9.31
N ASN A 83 0.66 14.89 -8.52
CA ASN A 83 0.71 14.33 -7.17
C ASN A 83 1.63 15.08 -6.18
N ARG A 84 1.94 16.35 -6.47
CA ARG A 84 2.67 17.26 -5.57
C ARG A 84 1.67 17.97 -4.67
N PHE A 85 1.08 17.23 -3.74
CA PHE A 85 -0.05 17.72 -2.95
C PHE A 85 0.33 18.87 -2.02
N ASP A 86 1.53 18.86 -1.43
CA ASP A 86 2.00 19.94 -0.57
C ASP A 86 2.20 21.25 -1.36
N ASP A 87 2.84 21.19 -2.52
CA ASP A 87 3.00 22.35 -3.41
C ASP A 87 1.64 22.91 -3.87
N ALA A 88 0.68 22.02 -4.14
CA ALA A 88 -0.68 22.40 -4.50
C ALA A 88 -1.40 23.11 -3.34
N LEU A 89 -1.25 22.62 -2.11
CA LEU A 89 -1.82 23.23 -0.91
C LEU A 89 -1.19 24.60 -0.63
N GLU A 90 0.13 24.75 -0.79
CA GLU A 90 0.80 26.06 -0.68
C GLU A 90 0.25 27.06 -1.70
N CYS A 91 0.07 26.62 -2.95
CA CYS A 91 -0.53 27.45 -3.99
C CYS A 91 -1.98 27.85 -3.64
N CYS A 92 -2.77 26.94 -3.06
CA CYS A 92 -4.13 27.23 -2.59
C CYS A 92 -4.14 28.31 -1.50
N ASP A 93 -3.26 28.18 -0.51
CA ASP A 93 -3.20 29.10 0.63
C ASP A 93 -2.72 30.49 0.20
N ARG A 94 -1.73 30.54 -0.68
CA ARG A 94 -1.27 31.80 -1.30
C ARG A 94 -2.34 32.46 -2.15
N ALA A 95 -3.11 31.68 -2.92
CA ALA A 95 -4.21 32.22 -3.73
C ALA A 95 -5.30 32.86 -2.84
N ASP A 96 -5.69 32.19 -1.76
CA ASP A 96 -6.68 32.71 -0.81
C ASP A 96 -6.15 33.95 -0.07
N ALA A 97 -4.88 33.95 0.36
CA ALA A 97 -4.26 35.11 1.00
C ALA A 97 -4.27 36.34 0.06
N LEU A 98 -3.91 36.13 -1.20
CA LEU A 98 -3.88 37.17 -2.21
C LEU A 98 -5.28 37.69 -2.55
N CYS A 99 -6.30 36.83 -2.60
CA CYS A 99 -7.69 37.28 -2.75
C CYS A 99 -8.11 38.21 -1.61
N ARG A 100 -7.78 37.85 -0.36
CA ARG A 100 -8.08 38.68 0.81
C ARG A 100 -7.34 40.02 0.78
N GLU A 101 -6.06 40.02 0.42
CA GLU A 101 -5.25 41.23 0.27
C GLU A 101 -5.83 42.18 -0.79
N GLN A 102 -6.25 41.62 -1.93
CA GLN A 102 -6.82 42.37 -3.05
C GLN A 102 -8.29 42.76 -2.84
N GLY A 103 -8.94 42.25 -1.78
CA GLY A 103 -10.38 42.40 -1.55
C GLY A 103 -11.24 41.74 -2.64
N SER A 104 -10.70 40.75 -3.35
CA SER A 104 -11.40 40.00 -4.39
C SER A 104 -12.11 38.77 -3.82
N ALA A 105 -13.10 38.25 -4.57
CA ALA A 105 -13.86 37.09 -4.14
C ALA A 105 -12.97 35.83 -4.09
N LEU A 106 -13.09 35.06 -3.00
CA LEU A 106 -12.39 33.78 -2.87
C LEU A 106 -12.83 32.81 -3.97
N LEU A 107 -11.87 32.20 -4.64
CA LEU A 107 -12.16 31.32 -5.78
C LEU A 107 -12.72 29.98 -5.28
N PRO A 108 -13.92 29.54 -5.71
CA PRO A 108 -14.45 28.22 -5.32
C PRO A 108 -13.56 27.07 -5.78
N GLY A 109 -12.91 27.23 -6.95
CA GLY A 109 -11.97 26.27 -7.50
C GLY A 109 -10.82 25.94 -6.55
N ILE A 110 -10.28 26.93 -5.83
CA ILE A 110 -9.19 26.72 -4.85
C ILE A 110 -9.61 25.77 -3.73
N ALA A 111 -10.79 25.98 -3.15
CA ALA A 111 -11.29 25.12 -2.08
C ALA A 111 -11.59 23.69 -2.59
N ASN A 112 -12.06 23.54 -3.84
CA ASN A 112 -12.20 22.23 -4.47
C ASN A 112 -10.84 21.53 -4.70
N THR A 113 -9.83 22.25 -5.20
CA THR A 113 -8.47 21.71 -5.39
C THR A 113 -7.85 21.28 -4.06
N ARG A 114 -7.97 22.12 -3.02
CA ARG A 114 -7.57 21.79 -1.65
C ARG A 114 -8.27 20.53 -1.14
N GLY A 115 -9.59 20.41 -1.35
CA GLY A 115 -10.35 19.22 -0.99
C GLY A 115 -9.83 17.94 -1.67
N ASN A 116 -9.53 18.02 -2.96
CA ASN A 116 -8.94 16.90 -3.69
C ASN A 116 -7.54 16.55 -3.16
N CYS A 117 -6.70 17.53 -2.81
CA CYS A 117 -5.39 17.25 -2.20
C CYS A 117 -5.55 16.51 -0.86
N PHE A 118 -6.44 16.98 0.03
CA PHE A 118 -6.69 16.31 1.30
C PHE A 118 -7.27 14.91 1.13
N GLN A 119 -8.13 14.69 0.14
CA GLN A 119 -8.64 13.36 -0.19
C GLN A 119 -7.48 12.41 -0.53
N ASN A 120 -6.56 12.83 -1.41
CA ASN A 120 -5.41 12.00 -1.80
C ASN A 120 -4.43 11.76 -0.65
N LEU A 121 -4.34 12.69 0.30
CA LEU A 121 -3.56 12.55 1.52
C LEU A 121 -4.27 11.73 2.62
N GLY A 122 -5.46 11.18 2.36
CA GLY A 122 -6.25 10.43 3.35
C GLY A 122 -6.88 11.29 4.45
N ARG A 123 -6.78 12.62 4.36
CA ARG A 123 -7.33 13.59 5.32
C ARG A 123 -8.80 13.88 5.01
N TYR A 124 -9.65 12.86 5.15
CA TYR A 124 -11.04 12.91 4.66
C TYR A 124 -11.91 13.99 5.33
N ALA A 125 -11.70 14.29 6.61
CA ALA A 125 -12.43 15.37 7.29
C ALA A 125 -12.09 16.75 6.69
N ASP A 126 -10.80 17.02 6.45
CA ASP A 126 -10.33 18.27 5.86
C ASP A 126 -10.78 18.40 4.39
N ALA A 127 -10.83 17.27 3.68
CA ALA A 127 -11.35 17.20 2.31
C ALA A 127 -12.82 17.64 2.26
N LEU A 128 -13.68 17.06 3.11
CA LEU A 128 -15.10 17.42 3.18
C LEU A 128 -15.31 18.87 3.63
N ALA A 129 -14.51 19.36 4.57
CA ALA A 129 -14.55 20.77 4.98
C ALA A 129 -14.23 21.71 3.80
N SER A 130 -13.21 21.37 3.01
CA SER A 130 -12.79 22.16 1.84
C SER A 130 -13.83 22.11 0.72
N PHE A 131 -14.46 20.96 0.47
CA PHE A 131 -15.58 20.86 -0.50
C PHE A 131 -16.81 21.63 -0.03
N GLY A 132 -17.14 21.59 1.26
CA GLY A 132 -18.20 22.40 1.84
C GLY A 132 -17.92 23.90 1.70
N GLU A 133 -16.69 24.32 1.95
CA GLU A 133 -16.25 25.70 1.70
C GLU A 133 -16.40 26.08 0.22
N ALA A 134 -16.03 25.20 -0.71
CA ALA A 134 -16.18 25.45 -2.14
C ALA A 134 -17.65 25.68 -2.54
N GLN A 135 -18.58 24.87 -2.03
CA GLN A 135 -20.03 25.07 -2.24
C GLN A 135 -20.52 26.40 -1.61
N GLN A 136 -20.03 26.75 -0.42
CA GLN A 136 -20.35 28.03 0.22
C GLN A 136 -19.84 29.23 -0.59
N ARG A 137 -18.63 29.15 -1.14
CA ARG A 137 -18.06 30.19 -2.01
C ARG A 137 -18.91 30.35 -3.28
N LEU A 138 -19.34 29.27 -3.92
CA LEU A 138 -20.29 29.32 -5.06
C LEU A 138 -21.58 30.03 -4.67
N ALA A 139 -22.21 29.61 -3.57
CA ALA A 139 -23.46 30.20 -3.09
C ALA A 139 -23.32 31.71 -2.79
N SER A 140 -22.21 32.12 -2.15
CA SER A 140 -21.94 33.53 -1.85
C SER A 140 -21.75 34.40 -3.10
N GLN A 141 -21.39 33.78 -4.23
CA GLN A 141 -21.20 34.43 -5.53
C GLN A 141 -22.45 34.34 -6.42
N GLY A 142 -23.56 33.77 -5.91
CA GLY A 142 -24.79 33.56 -6.68
C GLY A 142 -24.64 32.52 -7.78
N LEU A 143 -23.62 31.67 -7.70
CA LEU A 143 -23.38 30.58 -8.65
C LEU A 143 -24.12 29.30 -8.19
N PRO A 144 -24.60 28.46 -9.12
CA PRO A 144 -25.21 27.19 -8.76
C PRO A 144 -24.20 26.28 -8.05
N ALA A 145 -24.71 25.46 -7.13
CA ALA A 145 -23.91 24.43 -6.48
C ALA A 145 -23.32 23.48 -7.54
N SER A 146 -22.07 23.04 -7.33
CA SER A 146 -21.36 22.25 -8.33
C SER A 146 -21.64 20.75 -8.16
N PRO A 147 -22.18 20.05 -9.18
CA PRO A 147 -22.37 18.61 -9.11
C PRO A 147 -21.04 17.83 -9.03
N VAL A 148 -19.97 18.38 -9.59
CA VAL A 148 -18.62 17.80 -9.51
C VAL A 148 -18.13 17.76 -8.06
N ILE A 149 -18.31 18.85 -7.31
CA ILE A 149 -17.90 18.92 -5.91
C ILE A 149 -18.72 17.93 -5.06
N THR A 150 -20.02 17.82 -5.30
CA THR A 150 -20.87 16.84 -4.62
C THR A 150 -20.45 15.40 -4.95
N CYS A 151 -20.07 15.11 -6.19
CA CYS A 151 -19.50 13.82 -6.57
C CYS A 151 -18.19 13.53 -5.81
N ASN A 152 -17.28 14.51 -5.72
CA ASN A 152 -16.02 14.36 -4.97
C ASN A 152 -16.28 14.12 -3.47
N MET A 153 -17.25 14.79 -2.87
CA MET A 153 -17.68 14.49 -1.50
C MET A 153 -18.14 13.04 -1.36
N GLY A 154 -18.91 12.53 -2.32
CA GLY A 154 -19.31 11.12 -2.39
C GLY A 154 -18.11 10.15 -2.43
N VAL A 155 -17.08 10.47 -3.22
CA VAL A 155 -15.82 9.70 -3.25
C VAL A 155 -15.12 9.72 -1.88
N VAL A 156 -15.10 10.86 -1.19
CA VAL A 156 -14.54 10.93 0.18
C VAL A 156 -15.37 10.12 1.18
N HIS A 157 -16.70 10.17 1.10
CA HIS A 157 -17.57 9.33 1.94
C HIS A 157 -17.27 7.84 1.73
N HIS A 158 -17.14 7.41 0.48
CA HIS A 158 -16.78 6.03 0.13
C HIS A 158 -15.42 5.61 0.73
N HIS A 159 -14.36 6.41 0.51
CA HIS A 159 -13.05 6.11 1.08
C HIS A 159 -13.00 6.18 2.61
N SER A 160 -13.91 6.92 3.24
CA SER A 160 -14.09 6.94 4.70
C SER A 160 -14.91 5.76 5.24
N GLY A 161 -15.32 4.80 4.38
CA GLY A 161 -16.18 3.68 4.75
C GLY A 161 -17.67 4.01 4.90
N ARG A 162 -18.07 5.25 4.61
CA ARG A 162 -19.44 5.77 4.72
C ARG A 162 -20.19 5.62 3.41
N ASN A 163 -20.40 4.37 3.00
CA ASN A 163 -20.88 4.04 1.65
C ASN A 163 -22.32 4.49 1.41
N GLU A 164 -23.23 4.43 2.39
CA GLU A 164 -24.59 4.94 2.23
C GLU A 164 -24.63 6.45 1.98
N GLU A 165 -23.80 7.22 2.68
CA GLU A 165 -23.63 8.66 2.44
C GLU A 165 -23.06 8.92 1.05
N ALA A 166 -22.09 8.10 0.60
CA ALA A 166 -21.54 8.18 -0.75
C ALA A 166 -22.61 8.00 -1.82
N LEU A 167 -23.47 6.98 -1.68
CA LEU A 167 -24.60 6.75 -2.60
C LEU A 167 -25.57 7.93 -2.63
N SER A 168 -25.85 8.54 -1.46
CA SER A 168 -26.67 9.75 -1.39
C SER A 168 -26.01 10.92 -2.14
N SER A 169 -24.70 11.14 -1.96
CA SER A 169 -23.98 12.19 -2.67
C SER A 169 -23.95 11.96 -4.18
N PHE A 170 -23.79 10.72 -4.65
CA PHE A 170 -23.82 10.38 -6.08
C PHE A 170 -25.20 10.63 -6.70
N ALA A 171 -26.27 10.25 -6.00
CA ALA A 171 -27.64 10.52 -6.44
C ALA A 171 -27.94 12.03 -6.48
N GLU A 172 -27.43 12.78 -5.49
CA GLU A 172 -27.56 14.24 -5.47
C GLU A 172 -26.78 14.90 -6.62
N ALA A 173 -25.54 14.49 -6.86
CA ALA A 173 -24.73 15.00 -7.96
C ALA A 173 -25.41 14.75 -9.32
N GLU A 174 -25.98 13.56 -9.54
CA GLU A 174 -26.75 13.24 -10.73
C GLU A 174 -27.97 14.16 -10.89
N ARG A 175 -28.76 14.34 -9.83
CA ARG A 175 -29.91 15.26 -9.83
C ARG A 175 -29.48 16.68 -10.21
N MET A 176 -28.38 17.17 -9.63
CA MET A 176 -27.83 18.50 -9.92
C MET A 176 -27.41 18.63 -11.40
N TYR A 177 -26.76 17.62 -11.99
CA TYR A 177 -26.45 17.63 -13.42
C TYR A 177 -27.72 17.77 -14.27
N MET A 178 -28.76 16.99 -13.95
CA MET A 178 -30.04 17.02 -14.68
C MET A 178 -30.76 18.37 -14.54
N GLU A 179 -30.86 18.91 -13.32
CA GLU A 179 -31.50 20.21 -13.04
C GLU A 179 -30.79 21.37 -13.74
N GLN A 180 -29.47 21.28 -13.89
CA GLN A 180 -28.65 22.29 -14.57
C GLN A 180 -28.61 22.09 -16.09
N GLY A 181 -29.24 21.04 -16.64
CA GLY A 181 -29.20 20.71 -18.06
C GLY A 181 -27.80 20.34 -18.56
N LEU A 182 -26.93 19.87 -17.67
CA LEU A 182 -25.56 19.47 -17.97
C LEU A 182 -25.51 17.97 -18.29
N PRO A 183 -24.61 17.51 -19.20
CA PRO A 183 -24.37 16.08 -19.39
C PRO A 183 -23.93 15.44 -18.07
N VAL A 184 -24.63 14.39 -17.63
CA VAL A 184 -24.29 13.67 -16.40
C VAL A 184 -22.92 13.02 -16.58
N PHE A 185 -22.02 13.25 -15.64
CA PHE A 185 -20.68 12.66 -15.66
C PHE A 185 -20.76 11.12 -15.48
N PRO A 186 -20.30 10.30 -16.46
CA PRO A 186 -20.39 8.84 -16.36
C PRO A 186 -19.72 8.27 -15.11
N GLY A 187 -18.62 8.88 -14.65
CA GLY A 187 -17.86 8.41 -13.48
C GLY A 187 -18.65 8.39 -12.17
N ILE A 188 -19.79 9.09 -12.07
CA ILE A 188 -20.73 8.93 -10.94
C ILE A 188 -21.15 7.47 -10.78
N TYR A 189 -21.47 6.80 -11.90
CA TYR A 189 -21.98 5.44 -11.90
C TYR A 189 -20.91 4.40 -11.59
N LEU A 190 -19.66 4.64 -12.03
CA LEU A 190 -18.51 3.82 -11.62
C LEU A 190 -18.32 3.89 -10.10
N ASN A 191 -18.27 5.11 -9.54
CA ASN A 191 -18.09 5.30 -8.10
C ASN A 191 -19.26 4.74 -7.29
N ARG A 192 -20.49 4.88 -7.81
CA ARG A 192 -21.69 4.32 -7.20
C ARG A 192 -21.64 2.79 -7.18
N GLY A 193 -21.21 2.15 -8.27
CA GLY A 193 -20.99 0.70 -8.32
C GLY A 193 -19.98 0.24 -7.27
N ASN A 194 -18.84 0.92 -7.16
CA ASN A 194 -17.82 0.59 -6.16
C ASN A 194 -18.34 0.71 -4.72
N ALA A 195 -19.14 1.75 -4.44
CA ALA A 195 -19.77 1.91 -3.13
C ALA A 195 -20.85 0.85 -2.86
N GLN A 196 -21.61 0.43 -3.88
CA GLN A 196 -22.60 -0.66 -3.79
C GLN A 196 -21.93 -2.01 -3.49
N ASP A 197 -20.81 -2.30 -4.14
CA ASP A 197 -20.05 -3.53 -3.91
C ASP A 197 -19.53 -3.63 -2.47
N LEU A 198 -19.01 -2.54 -1.91
CA LEU A 198 -18.53 -2.54 -0.51
C LEU A 198 -19.63 -2.83 0.52
N ILE A 199 -20.90 -2.57 0.20
CA ILE A 199 -22.05 -2.88 1.07
C ILE A 199 -22.79 -4.15 0.65
N GLY A 200 -22.22 -4.95 -0.26
CA GLY A 200 -22.75 -6.24 -0.69
C GLY A 200 -23.91 -6.18 -1.69
N ARG A 201 -24.20 -5.00 -2.27
CA ARG A 201 -25.25 -4.81 -3.28
C ARG A 201 -24.73 -5.07 -4.70
N HIS A 202 -24.19 -6.26 -4.91
CA HIS A 202 -23.47 -6.62 -6.13
C HIS A 202 -24.30 -6.52 -7.42
N ASP A 203 -25.57 -6.93 -7.40
CA ASP A 203 -26.43 -6.80 -8.58
C ASP A 203 -26.67 -5.33 -8.98
N GLU A 204 -26.90 -4.45 -8.00
CA GLU A 204 -27.04 -3.02 -8.26
C GLU A 204 -25.72 -2.39 -8.75
N ALA A 205 -24.57 -2.90 -8.28
CA ALA A 205 -23.26 -2.48 -8.76
C ALA A 205 -23.06 -2.83 -10.24
N LEU A 206 -23.41 -4.05 -10.65
CA LEU A 206 -23.39 -4.48 -12.06
C LEU A 206 -24.27 -3.59 -12.95
N GLU A 207 -25.46 -3.21 -12.48
CA GLU A 207 -26.33 -2.26 -13.19
C GLU A 207 -25.69 -0.87 -13.32
N SER A 208 -25.04 -0.39 -12.26
CA SER A 208 -24.31 0.88 -12.27
C SER A 208 -23.14 0.86 -13.25
N TYR A 209 -22.32 -0.20 -13.28
CA TYR A 209 -21.23 -0.33 -14.26
C TYR A 209 -21.74 -0.38 -15.69
N ALA A 210 -22.80 -1.16 -15.95
CA ALA A 210 -23.42 -1.22 -17.28
C ALA A 210 -23.98 0.15 -17.72
N ARG A 211 -24.54 0.92 -16.78
CA ARG A 211 -25.00 2.29 -17.05
C ARG A 211 -23.85 3.24 -17.33
N CYS A 212 -22.76 3.16 -16.56
CA CYS A 212 -21.54 3.94 -16.78
C CYS A 212 -21.01 3.73 -18.21
N GLU A 213 -20.85 2.47 -18.61
CA GLU A 213 -20.36 2.08 -19.93
C GLU A 213 -21.24 2.57 -21.08
N ARG A 214 -22.58 2.45 -20.94
CA ARG A 214 -23.53 3.01 -21.90
C ARG A 214 -23.37 4.53 -22.03
N MET A 215 -23.20 5.23 -20.92
CA MET A 215 -23.05 6.69 -20.94
C MET A 215 -21.77 7.16 -21.62
N PHE A 216 -20.64 6.47 -21.41
CA PHE A 216 -19.42 6.74 -22.18
C PHE A 216 -19.69 6.67 -23.69
N ARG A 217 -20.35 5.60 -24.15
CA ARG A 217 -20.72 5.43 -25.57
C ARG A 217 -21.71 6.49 -26.07
N GLU A 218 -22.78 6.76 -25.31
CA GLU A 218 -23.79 7.77 -25.64
C GLU A 218 -23.18 9.17 -25.78
N GLN A 219 -22.15 9.47 -24.99
CA GLN A 219 -21.43 10.75 -25.03
C GLN A 219 -20.27 10.77 -26.04
N GLY A 220 -20.03 9.67 -26.77
CA GLY A 220 -18.92 9.57 -27.72
C GLY A 220 -17.54 9.59 -27.07
N LEU A 221 -17.46 9.24 -25.79
CA LEU A 221 -16.22 9.17 -25.01
C LEU A 221 -15.63 7.75 -25.08
N PRO A 222 -14.29 7.59 -25.05
CA PRO A 222 -13.67 6.28 -24.89
C PRO A 222 -14.15 5.61 -23.60
N VAL A 223 -14.59 4.36 -23.69
CA VAL A 223 -15.05 3.60 -22.52
C VAL A 223 -13.86 3.36 -21.59
N PHE A 224 -13.97 3.78 -20.34
CA PHE A 224 -12.90 3.58 -19.36
C PHE A 224 -12.68 2.08 -19.08
N PRO A 225 -11.49 1.51 -19.36
CA PRO A 225 -11.24 0.07 -19.21
C PRO A 225 -11.52 -0.46 -17.79
N GLY A 226 -11.24 0.36 -16.77
CA GLY A 226 -11.44 -0.01 -15.36
C GLY A 226 -12.89 -0.36 -15.00
N ILE A 227 -13.88 0.04 -15.80
CA ILE A 227 -15.29 -0.38 -15.60
C ILE A 227 -15.42 -1.90 -15.77
N ALA A 228 -14.81 -2.46 -16.83
CA ALA A 228 -14.86 -3.89 -17.10
C ALA A 228 -14.09 -4.70 -16.04
N ASN A 229 -12.97 -4.16 -15.53
CA ASN A 229 -12.27 -4.75 -14.39
C ASN A 229 -13.15 -4.81 -13.12
N CYS A 230 -13.76 -3.68 -12.73
CA CYS A 230 -14.64 -3.64 -11.55
C CYS A 230 -15.80 -4.64 -11.71
N ARG A 231 -16.42 -4.68 -12.90
CA ARG A 231 -17.46 -5.66 -13.22
C ARG A 231 -16.97 -7.11 -13.06
N GLY A 232 -15.76 -7.42 -13.54
CA GLY A 232 -15.16 -8.75 -13.38
C GLY A 232 -14.95 -9.13 -11.91
N GLU A 233 -14.50 -8.20 -11.09
CA GLU A 233 -14.36 -8.39 -9.64
C GLU A 233 -15.72 -8.66 -8.97
N THR A 234 -16.75 -7.90 -9.30
CA THR A 234 -18.12 -8.13 -8.79
C THR A 234 -18.67 -9.49 -9.21
N LEU A 235 -18.47 -9.88 -10.47
CA LEU A 235 -18.90 -11.18 -11.00
C LEU A 235 -18.19 -12.34 -10.28
N SER A 236 -16.90 -12.17 -9.96
CA SER A 236 -16.14 -13.12 -9.15
C SER A 236 -16.73 -13.29 -7.75
N LEU A 237 -17.10 -12.19 -7.09
CA LEU A 237 -17.75 -12.22 -5.77
C LEU A 237 -19.10 -12.96 -5.80
N LEU A 238 -19.83 -12.86 -6.91
CA LEU A 238 -21.08 -13.58 -7.16
C LEU A 238 -20.89 -15.05 -7.60
N GLY A 239 -19.64 -15.52 -7.73
CA GLY A 239 -19.32 -16.88 -8.19
C GLY A 239 -19.52 -17.10 -9.69
N ARG A 240 -19.71 -16.03 -10.48
CA ARG A 240 -19.89 -16.06 -11.94
C ARG A 240 -18.53 -15.96 -12.64
N TYR A 241 -17.69 -16.96 -12.41
CA TYR A 241 -16.26 -16.93 -12.72
C TYR A 241 -15.95 -16.80 -14.21
N GLU A 242 -16.66 -17.51 -15.09
CA GLU A 242 -16.44 -17.44 -16.53
C GLU A 242 -16.79 -16.05 -17.09
N GLU A 243 -17.84 -15.43 -16.57
CA GLU A 243 -18.22 -14.06 -16.94
C GLU A 243 -17.22 -13.03 -16.38
N ALA A 244 -16.65 -13.29 -15.20
CA ALA A 244 -15.59 -12.47 -14.64
C ALA A 244 -14.33 -12.48 -15.53
N LEU A 245 -13.89 -13.67 -15.97
CA LEU A 245 -12.76 -13.81 -16.88
C LEU A 245 -13.00 -13.08 -18.20
N ALA A 246 -14.20 -13.20 -18.78
CA ALA A 246 -14.57 -12.48 -19.99
C ALA A 246 -14.54 -10.95 -19.80
N ALA A 247 -14.96 -10.44 -18.63
CA ALA A 247 -14.89 -9.02 -18.31
C ALA A 247 -13.43 -8.53 -18.16
N PHE A 248 -12.53 -9.35 -17.60
CA PHE A 248 -11.10 -9.05 -17.55
C PHE A 248 -10.47 -9.01 -18.94
N ASP A 249 -10.85 -9.93 -19.83
CA ASP A 249 -10.39 -9.94 -21.22
C ASP A 249 -10.85 -8.69 -21.98
N GLU A 250 -12.09 -8.25 -21.78
CA GLU A 250 -12.61 -6.99 -22.32
C GLU A 250 -11.83 -5.79 -21.78
N SER A 251 -11.55 -5.75 -20.48
CA SER A 251 -10.76 -4.68 -19.86
C SER A 251 -9.38 -4.55 -20.53
N GLU A 252 -8.65 -5.66 -20.68
CA GLU A 252 -7.35 -5.65 -21.36
C GLU A 252 -7.42 -5.27 -22.84
N GLN A 253 -8.47 -5.70 -23.54
CA GLN A 253 -8.72 -5.27 -24.91
C GLN A 253 -8.90 -3.74 -24.99
N LEU A 254 -9.68 -3.14 -24.08
CA LEU A 254 -9.88 -1.69 -24.03
C LEU A 254 -8.59 -0.94 -23.72
N TYR A 255 -7.74 -1.45 -22.81
CA TYR A 255 -6.40 -0.88 -22.57
C TYR A 255 -5.56 -0.88 -23.86
N ARG A 256 -5.55 -2.01 -24.59
CA ARG A 256 -4.80 -2.16 -25.84
C ARG A 256 -5.31 -1.23 -26.95
N GLU A 257 -6.63 -1.17 -27.15
CA GLU A 257 -7.27 -0.33 -28.17
C GLU A 257 -7.01 1.16 -27.94
N GLN A 258 -6.92 1.57 -26.68
CA GLN A 258 -6.66 2.96 -26.29
C GLN A 258 -5.16 3.29 -26.18
N GLY A 259 -4.27 2.32 -26.41
CA GLY A 259 -2.82 2.51 -26.28
C GLY A 259 -2.38 2.85 -24.85
N LEU A 260 -3.17 2.44 -23.84
CA LEU A 260 -2.88 2.66 -22.44
C LEU A 260 -1.93 1.56 -21.92
N PRO A 261 -1.06 1.86 -20.94
CA PRO A 261 -0.25 0.83 -20.28
C PRO A 261 -1.13 -0.27 -19.69
N ALA A 262 -0.66 -1.52 -19.74
CA ALA A 262 -1.37 -2.64 -19.12
C ALA A 262 -1.65 -2.36 -17.65
N TYR A 263 -2.81 -2.78 -17.13
CA TYR A 263 -3.14 -2.61 -15.71
C TYR A 263 -2.89 -3.93 -14.95
N PRO A 264 -1.85 -4.02 -14.11
CA PRO A 264 -1.47 -5.28 -13.45
C PRO A 264 -2.54 -5.81 -12.49
N GLY A 265 -3.43 -4.94 -12.01
CA GLY A 265 -4.56 -5.32 -11.17
C GLY A 265 -5.48 -6.33 -11.85
N ILE A 266 -5.64 -6.26 -13.18
CA ILE A 266 -6.50 -7.21 -13.93
C ILE A 266 -5.96 -8.64 -13.79
N GLN A 267 -4.65 -8.82 -13.92
CA GLN A 267 -4.01 -10.14 -13.82
C GLN A 267 -4.08 -10.68 -12.38
N SER A 268 -3.97 -9.80 -11.38
CA SER A 268 -4.16 -10.17 -9.97
C SER A 268 -5.59 -10.65 -9.70
N SER A 269 -6.60 -9.93 -10.20
CA SER A 269 -8.01 -10.29 -10.06
C SER A 269 -8.35 -11.57 -10.84
N ARG A 270 -7.77 -11.75 -12.02
CA ARG A 270 -7.86 -12.98 -12.82
C ARG A 270 -7.27 -14.19 -12.08
N ALA A 271 -6.09 -14.04 -11.49
CA ALA A 271 -5.43 -15.09 -10.72
C ALA A 271 -6.30 -15.56 -9.55
N ALA A 272 -6.93 -14.63 -8.83
CA ALA A 272 -7.87 -14.97 -7.76
C ALA A 272 -9.07 -15.81 -8.27
N VAL A 273 -9.61 -15.48 -9.45
CA VAL A 273 -10.67 -16.28 -10.09
C VAL A 273 -10.20 -17.67 -10.46
N TYR A 274 -9.01 -17.81 -11.05
CA TYR A 274 -8.43 -19.12 -11.35
C TYR A 274 -8.23 -19.98 -10.09
N GLY A 275 -7.78 -19.38 -8.99
CA GLY A 275 -7.70 -20.04 -7.69
C GLY A 275 -9.05 -20.59 -7.23
N LYS A 276 -10.13 -19.80 -7.33
CA LYS A 276 -11.49 -20.24 -6.98
C LYS A 276 -12.04 -21.35 -7.89
N LEU A 277 -11.56 -21.43 -9.13
CA LEU A 277 -11.87 -22.52 -10.06
C LEU A 277 -10.99 -23.77 -9.82
N GLY A 278 -10.05 -23.74 -8.88
CA GLY A 278 -9.07 -24.82 -8.65
C GLY A 278 -8.01 -24.93 -9.75
N ARG A 279 -7.90 -23.93 -10.63
CA ARG A 279 -6.93 -23.84 -11.72
C ARG A 279 -5.66 -23.17 -11.21
N TYR A 280 -4.97 -23.84 -10.27
CA TYR A 280 -3.89 -23.23 -9.52
C TYR A 280 -2.67 -22.84 -10.38
N GLU A 281 -2.31 -23.64 -11.39
CA GLU A 281 -1.21 -23.31 -12.31
C GLU A 281 -1.50 -22.01 -13.07
N ASP A 282 -2.70 -21.89 -13.67
CA ASP A 282 -3.13 -20.67 -14.36
C ASP A 282 -3.15 -19.44 -13.42
N ALA A 283 -3.49 -19.64 -12.14
CA ALA A 283 -3.48 -18.59 -11.14
C ALA A 283 -2.05 -18.10 -10.85
N LEU A 284 -1.09 -19.01 -10.70
CA LEU A 284 0.32 -18.67 -10.47
C LEU A 284 0.93 -17.94 -11.67
N ASP A 285 0.62 -18.39 -12.90
CA ASP A 285 1.05 -17.72 -14.13
C ASP A 285 0.48 -16.29 -14.22
N ALA A 286 -0.79 -16.11 -13.87
CA ALA A 286 -1.42 -14.79 -13.86
C ALA A 286 -0.80 -13.86 -12.78
N TYR A 287 -0.47 -14.37 -11.59
CA TYR A 287 0.26 -13.59 -10.59
C TYR A 287 1.67 -13.22 -11.05
N ALA A 288 2.38 -14.12 -11.75
CA ALA A 288 3.70 -13.84 -12.30
C ALA A 288 3.64 -12.73 -13.36
N LEU A 289 2.64 -12.78 -14.24
CA LEU A 289 2.40 -11.72 -15.22
C LEU A 289 2.04 -10.38 -14.55
N ALA A 290 1.25 -10.40 -13.49
CA ALA A 290 0.97 -9.19 -12.70
C ALA A 290 2.26 -8.58 -12.12
N GLU A 291 3.14 -9.42 -11.54
CA GLU A 291 4.43 -9.00 -10.97
C GLU A 291 5.35 -8.38 -12.05
N GLU A 292 5.43 -8.99 -13.24
CA GLU A 292 6.18 -8.45 -14.38
C GLU A 292 5.66 -7.06 -14.76
N GLN A 293 4.35 -6.91 -14.95
CA GLN A 293 3.74 -5.64 -15.34
C GLN A 293 3.90 -4.56 -14.26
N PHE A 294 3.82 -4.92 -12.97
CA PHE A 294 4.13 -4.02 -11.87
C PHE A 294 5.60 -3.58 -11.92
N SER A 295 6.53 -4.51 -12.16
CA SER A 295 7.96 -4.21 -12.25
C SER A 295 8.28 -3.27 -13.42
N GLU A 296 7.71 -3.50 -14.60
CA GLU A 296 7.85 -2.62 -15.77
C GLU A 296 7.37 -1.19 -15.49
N GLN A 297 6.38 -1.04 -14.60
CA GLN A 297 5.82 0.25 -14.18
C GLN A 297 6.51 0.86 -12.95
N GLY A 298 7.57 0.23 -12.42
CA GLY A 298 8.27 0.69 -11.23
C GLY A 298 7.46 0.50 -9.92
N MET A 299 6.50 -0.41 -9.91
CA MET A 299 5.55 -0.68 -8.83
C MET A 299 5.76 -2.08 -8.20
N ALA A 300 6.98 -2.62 -8.22
CA ALA A 300 7.29 -4.03 -7.89
C ALA A 300 6.96 -4.48 -6.44
N GLU A 301 6.69 -3.56 -5.51
CA GLU A 301 6.52 -3.88 -4.08
C GLU A 301 5.03 -3.99 -3.67
N GLN A 302 4.32 -4.99 -4.20
CA GLN A 302 2.89 -5.19 -3.92
C GLN A 302 2.65 -6.28 -2.88
N TRP A 303 2.62 -5.91 -1.59
CA TRP A 303 2.40 -6.90 -0.51
C TRP A 303 1.13 -7.75 -0.72
N ASN A 304 0.05 -7.14 -1.23
CA ASN A 304 -1.23 -7.83 -1.43
C ASN A 304 -1.12 -8.92 -2.51
N LEU A 305 -0.38 -8.65 -3.61
CA LEU A 305 -0.14 -9.64 -4.67
C LEU A 305 0.51 -10.90 -4.10
N TYR A 306 1.59 -10.72 -3.34
CA TYR A 306 2.31 -11.83 -2.71
C TYR A 306 1.44 -12.60 -1.71
N PHE A 307 0.62 -11.89 -0.93
CA PHE A 307 -0.29 -12.55 0.01
C PHE A 307 -1.38 -13.37 -0.68
N GLN A 308 -1.99 -12.86 -1.75
CA GLN A 308 -3.00 -13.60 -2.50
C GLN A 308 -2.39 -14.81 -3.22
N ARG A 309 -1.18 -14.66 -3.77
CA ARG A 309 -0.42 -15.79 -4.33
C ARG A 309 -0.12 -16.85 -3.28
N ALA A 310 0.27 -16.45 -2.07
CA ALA A 310 0.49 -17.36 -0.95
C ALA A 310 -0.76 -18.18 -0.60
N ILE A 311 -1.94 -17.55 -0.57
CA ILE A 311 -3.21 -18.25 -0.31
C ILE A 311 -3.46 -19.30 -1.40
N THR A 312 -3.29 -18.94 -2.68
CA THR A 312 -3.45 -19.86 -3.80
C THR A 312 -2.46 -21.03 -3.73
N MET A 313 -1.20 -20.78 -3.41
CA MET A 313 -0.18 -21.83 -3.20
C MET A 313 -0.58 -22.78 -2.06
N TYR A 314 -1.11 -22.23 -0.95
CA TYR A 314 -1.55 -23.03 0.19
C TYR A 314 -2.72 -23.94 -0.18
N GLU A 315 -3.73 -23.40 -0.88
CA GLU A 315 -4.89 -24.15 -1.39
C GLU A 315 -4.49 -25.22 -2.42
N ALA A 316 -3.44 -24.95 -3.22
CA ALA A 316 -2.84 -25.89 -4.16
C ALA A 316 -1.99 -27.00 -3.50
N GLY A 317 -1.71 -26.89 -2.20
CA GLY A 317 -0.92 -27.86 -1.43
C GLY A 317 0.58 -27.56 -1.35
N HIS A 318 1.04 -26.47 -1.96
CA HIS A 318 2.43 -25.98 -1.91
C HIS A 318 2.71 -25.23 -0.60
N ARG A 319 2.62 -25.93 0.54
CA ARG A 319 2.61 -25.30 1.88
C ARG A 319 3.88 -24.54 2.22
N GLU A 320 5.05 -25.08 1.89
CA GLU A 320 6.33 -24.43 2.19
C GLU A 320 6.48 -23.12 1.39
N GLU A 321 6.22 -23.19 0.07
CA GLU A 321 6.26 -22.04 -0.84
C GLU A 321 5.22 -20.98 -0.45
N ALA A 322 4.02 -21.39 -0.05
CA ALA A 322 2.97 -20.49 0.43
C ALA A 322 3.40 -19.69 1.67
N ILE A 323 4.09 -20.35 2.61
CA ILE A 323 4.60 -19.69 3.81
C ILE A 323 5.66 -18.66 3.41
N ASP A 324 6.64 -19.04 2.58
CA ASP A 324 7.68 -18.13 2.08
C ASP A 324 7.07 -16.87 1.43
N GLU A 325 6.05 -17.05 0.59
CA GLU A 325 5.37 -15.97 -0.11
C GLU A 325 4.57 -15.04 0.83
N ALA A 326 3.86 -15.60 1.81
CA ALA A 326 3.16 -14.82 2.83
C ALA A 326 4.15 -14.02 3.71
N TYR A 327 5.34 -14.55 3.97
CA TYR A 327 6.38 -13.81 4.66
C TYR A 327 6.98 -12.70 3.80
N ARG A 328 7.16 -12.90 2.49
CA ARG A 328 7.57 -11.85 1.57
C ARG A 328 6.60 -10.67 1.61
N SER A 329 5.30 -10.96 1.65
CA SER A 329 4.25 -9.94 1.84
C SER A 329 4.41 -9.15 3.14
N ILE A 330 4.64 -9.82 4.28
CA ILE A 330 4.89 -9.19 5.58
C ILE A 330 6.12 -8.27 5.53
N MET A 331 7.21 -8.74 4.92
CA MET A 331 8.46 -7.97 4.80
C MET A 331 8.26 -6.71 3.98
N ILE A 332 7.51 -6.78 2.88
CA ILE A 332 7.17 -5.61 2.06
C ILE A 332 6.31 -4.62 2.85
N CYS A 333 5.30 -5.09 3.59
CA CYS A 333 4.52 -4.21 4.47
C CYS A 333 5.44 -3.46 5.46
N GLY A 334 6.40 -4.17 6.06
CA GLY A 334 7.38 -3.59 6.99
C GLY A 334 8.25 -2.52 6.33
N LYS A 335 8.81 -2.81 5.14
CA LYS A 335 9.61 -1.85 4.36
C LYS A 335 8.82 -0.59 4.00
N LEU A 336 7.56 -0.76 3.63
CA LEU A 336 6.68 0.34 3.21
C LEU A 336 6.05 1.10 4.40
N GLY A 337 6.32 0.70 5.65
CA GLY A 337 5.65 1.28 6.83
C GLY A 337 4.14 1.06 6.85
N ILE A 338 3.64 0.10 6.07
CA ILE A 338 2.22 -0.26 6.01
C ILE A 338 1.90 -1.08 7.24
N VAL A 339 0.84 -0.66 7.96
CA VAL A 339 0.29 -1.46 9.06
C VAL A 339 -0.20 -2.78 8.46
N GLN A 340 0.49 -3.86 8.81
CA GLN A 340 0.17 -5.20 8.33
C GLN A 340 -1.29 -5.54 8.69
N PRO A 341 -2.11 -6.01 7.73
CA PRO A 341 -3.45 -6.47 8.06
C PRO A 341 -3.37 -7.64 9.06
N ALA A 342 -4.12 -7.56 10.15
CA ALA A 342 -4.13 -8.58 11.20
C ALA A 342 -4.35 -10.00 10.63
N PHE A 343 -5.21 -10.10 9.62
CA PHE A 343 -5.52 -11.34 8.93
C PHE A 343 -4.30 -12.04 8.31
N VAL A 344 -3.29 -11.30 7.82
CA VAL A 344 -2.06 -11.92 7.25
C VAL A 344 -1.30 -12.70 8.32
N LYS A 345 -1.17 -12.11 9.51
CA LYS A 345 -0.49 -12.75 10.66
C LYS A 345 -1.31 -13.91 11.22
N GLU A 346 -2.62 -13.75 11.31
CA GLU A 346 -3.53 -14.81 11.76
C GLU A 346 -3.53 -16.00 10.80
N THR A 347 -3.59 -15.74 9.49
CA THR A 347 -3.52 -16.76 8.44
C THR A 347 -2.22 -17.55 8.52
N LEU A 348 -1.09 -16.85 8.64
CA LEU A 348 0.20 -17.51 8.84
C LEU A 348 0.21 -18.32 10.14
N LYS A 349 -0.30 -17.78 11.25
CA LYS A 349 -0.39 -18.52 12.51
C LYS A 349 -1.21 -19.81 12.35
N ASP A 350 -2.32 -19.77 11.62
CA ASP A 350 -3.16 -20.93 11.36
C ASP A 350 -2.45 -21.95 10.45
N TRP A 351 -1.75 -21.49 9.41
CA TRP A 351 -0.97 -22.34 8.52
C TRP A 351 0.21 -23.03 9.22
N MET A 352 0.79 -22.34 10.20
CA MET A 352 1.93 -22.81 11.01
C MET A 352 1.46 -23.62 12.23
N SER A 353 0.19 -23.55 12.63
CA SER A 353 -0.31 -24.29 13.78
C SER A 353 -0.28 -25.80 13.51
N PRO A 354 0.29 -26.62 14.41
CA PRO A 354 0.15 -28.07 14.32
C PRO A 354 -1.34 -28.41 14.37
N LYS A 355 -1.85 -29.23 13.44
CA LYS A 355 -3.16 -29.86 13.64
C LYS A 355 -3.13 -30.61 14.98
N PRO A 356 -4.17 -30.51 15.82
CA PRO A 356 -4.11 -30.98 17.19
C PRO A 356 -4.09 -32.51 17.25
N GLU A 357 -2.90 -33.09 17.23
CA GLU A 357 -2.62 -34.39 17.82
C GLU A 357 -1.81 -34.16 19.09
N LYS A 358 -2.54 -33.99 20.21
CA LYS A 358 -2.12 -34.09 21.62
C LYS A 358 -0.61 -33.97 21.88
N LEU A 359 -0.13 -32.76 22.18
CA LEU A 359 1.06 -32.62 23.02
C LEU A 359 0.61 -32.55 24.48
N LEU A 360 1.04 -33.55 25.25
CA LEU A 360 0.92 -33.59 26.70
C LEU A 360 1.66 -32.39 27.31
N GLU A 361 0.92 -31.39 27.77
CA GLU A 361 1.40 -30.49 28.81
C GLU A 361 1.27 -31.21 30.15
N GLU A 362 2.30 -31.94 30.57
CA GLU A 362 2.43 -32.36 31.96
C GLU A 362 3.87 -32.25 32.46
N GLN A 363 3.99 -31.53 33.57
CA GLN A 363 5.02 -31.60 34.61
C GLN A 363 6.41 -31.02 34.31
N ILE A 364 6.61 -29.77 34.73
CA ILE A 364 7.82 -29.41 35.48
C ILE A 364 7.43 -28.54 36.68
N ALA A 365 7.41 -29.16 37.86
CA ALA A 365 7.39 -28.47 39.14
C ALA A 365 8.79 -28.49 39.75
N SER A 366 9.35 -27.29 39.93
CA SER A 366 10.25 -26.87 41.00
C SER A 366 11.30 -27.87 41.52
N GLN A 367 12.55 -27.77 41.05
CA GLN A 367 13.74 -27.95 41.90
C GLN A 367 14.86 -26.99 41.46
N PRO A 368 15.58 -26.35 42.40
CA PRO A 368 16.75 -25.54 42.06
C PRO A 368 17.94 -26.46 41.76
N LEU A 369 18.47 -26.42 40.54
CA LEU A 369 19.48 -27.36 40.07
C LEU A 369 20.72 -26.68 39.51
N ALA A 370 21.87 -27.19 39.93
CA ALA A 370 23.17 -26.92 39.32
C ALA A 370 23.14 -27.34 37.83
N VAL A 371 23.60 -26.43 36.97
CA VAL A 371 23.51 -26.52 35.51
C VAL A 371 24.55 -27.53 34.99
N GLN A 372 24.13 -28.76 34.67
CA GLN A 372 24.99 -29.78 34.04
C GLN A 372 24.44 -30.20 32.67
N PRO A 373 25.27 -30.57 31.68
CA PRO A 373 24.82 -31.02 30.37
C PRO A 373 23.82 -32.19 30.47
N VAL A 374 22.77 -32.17 29.65
CA VAL A 374 21.75 -33.23 29.56
C VAL A 374 22.11 -34.18 28.41
N PRO A 375 22.13 -35.51 28.62
CA PRO A 375 22.37 -36.49 27.56
C PRO A 375 21.34 -36.41 26.42
N ASP A 376 21.74 -36.75 25.18
CA ASP A 376 20.91 -36.58 23.98
C ASP A 376 19.57 -37.34 23.98
N ASN A 377 19.49 -38.44 24.73
CA ASN A 377 18.28 -39.25 24.89
C ASN A 377 17.25 -38.62 25.85
N GLU A 378 17.64 -37.60 26.62
CA GLU A 378 16.79 -36.89 27.57
C GLU A 378 16.39 -35.49 27.07
N LYS A 379 16.87 -35.08 25.89
CA LYS A 379 16.50 -33.81 25.23
C LYS A 379 15.01 -33.82 24.86
N LYS A 380 14.33 -32.71 25.12
CA LYS A 380 12.88 -32.55 24.91
C LYS A 380 12.55 -31.77 23.63
N HIS A 381 13.44 -30.89 23.18
CA HIS A 381 13.24 -30.09 21.98
C HIS A 381 14.40 -30.30 21.00
N ASP A 382 14.12 -30.23 19.71
CA ASP A 382 15.15 -30.30 18.67
C ASP A 382 15.85 -28.95 18.55
N VAL A 383 15.10 -27.84 18.57
CA VAL A 383 15.64 -26.50 18.33
C VAL A 383 15.13 -25.49 19.35
N PHE A 384 16.04 -24.74 19.96
CA PHE A 384 15.76 -23.50 20.67
C PHE A 384 16.09 -22.30 19.76
N ILE A 385 15.14 -21.40 19.52
CA ILE A 385 15.39 -20.19 18.71
C ILE A 385 15.58 -18.98 19.63
N CYS A 386 16.78 -18.42 19.62
CA CYS A 386 17.18 -17.22 20.34
C CYS A 386 17.17 -16.01 19.40
N TYR A 387 16.46 -14.95 19.78
CA TYR A 387 16.31 -13.74 18.95
C TYR A 387 15.92 -12.53 19.81
N ARG A 388 16.20 -11.31 19.33
CA ARG A 388 15.60 -10.10 19.93
C ARG A 388 14.25 -9.82 19.27
N ARG A 389 13.24 -9.45 20.08
CA ARG A 389 11.85 -9.26 19.61
C ARG A 389 11.75 -8.25 18.46
N ASP A 390 12.45 -7.14 18.58
CA ASP A 390 12.57 -6.15 17.51
C ASP A 390 14.05 -6.09 17.08
N PRO A 391 14.43 -6.39 15.83
CA PRO A 391 13.59 -6.75 14.66
C PRO A 391 13.45 -8.28 14.40
N GLY A 392 13.88 -9.14 15.31
CA GLY A 392 14.03 -10.59 15.07
C GLY A 392 12.75 -11.44 15.16
N GLN A 393 11.63 -10.89 15.65
CA GLN A 393 10.40 -11.69 15.87
C GLN A 393 9.86 -12.33 14.60
N THR A 394 9.76 -11.59 13.50
CA THR A 394 9.25 -12.12 12.22
C THR A 394 10.10 -13.27 11.70
N HIS A 395 11.43 -13.13 11.74
CA HIS A 395 12.37 -14.16 11.29
C HIS A 395 12.31 -15.42 12.16
N SER A 396 12.10 -15.26 13.48
CA SER A 396 11.94 -16.39 14.39
C SER A 396 10.68 -17.20 14.14
N MET A 397 9.58 -16.54 13.75
CA MET A 397 8.32 -17.20 13.40
C MET A 397 8.47 -18.02 12.12
N LEU A 398 9.13 -17.46 11.10
CA LEU A 398 9.37 -18.14 9.82
C LEU A 398 10.27 -19.36 10.01
N LEU A 399 11.35 -19.21 10.78
CA LEU A 399 12.25 -20.32 11.08
C LEU A 399 11.53 -21.45 11.83
N GLN A 400 10.72 -21.10 12.84
CA GLN A 400 9.91 -22.09 13.56
C GLN A 400 8.99 -22.86 12.62
N ALA A 401 8.25 -22.15 11.76
CA ALA A 401 7.32 -22.74 10.82
C ALA A 401 7.98 -23.81 9.94
N HIS A 402 9.12 -23.46 9.33
CA HIS A 402 9.86 -24.36 8.46
C HIS A 402 10.41 -25.59 9.18
N MET A 403 10.80 -25.43 10.43
CA MET A 403 11.29 -26.52 11.29
C MET A 403 10.13 -27.44 11.71
N GLU A 404 8.98 -26.89 12.08
CA GLU A 404 7.78 -27.66 12.48
C GLU A 404 7.16 -28.43 11.30
N LEU A 405 7.15 -27.85 10.10
CA LEU A 405 6.75 -28.57 8.87
C LEU A 405 7.62 -29.83 8.64
N ARG A 406 8.89 -29.75 9.03
CA ARG A 406 9.86 -30.86 9.00
C ARG A 406 9.85 -31.70 10.28
N ARG A 407 8.79 -31.58 11.08
CA ARG A 407 8.49 -32.35 12.30
C ARG A 407 9.51 -32.17 13.42
N LYS A 408 10.14 -31.00 13.51
CA LYS A 408 11.03 -30.64 14.64
C LYS A 408 10.22 -30.04 15.77
N GLN A 409 10.57 -30.39 17.00
CA GLN A 409 10.05 -29.71 18.19
C GLN A 409 10.85 -28.43 18.44
N VAL A 410 10.22 -27.28 18.20
CA VAL A 410 10.85 -25.96 18.32
C VAL A 410 10.36 -25.27 19.59
N PHE A 411 11.28 -24.71 20.35
CA PHE A 411 10.99 -23.84 21.49
C PHE A 411 11.48 -22.43 21.20
N ARG A 412 10.62 -21.43 21.41
CA ARG A 412 10.96 -20.00 21.35
C ARG A 412 10.80 -19.36 22.71
N ASP A 413 11.52 -18.28 22.96
CA ASP A 413 11.44 -17.39 24.14
C ASP A 413 10.03 -16.74 24.37
N GLN A 414 8.97 -17.22 23.71
CA GLN A 414 7.60 -16.76 23.89
C GLN A 414 6.59 -17.85 24.33
N ASP A 415 6.90 -19.14 24.20
CA ASP A 415 5.89 -20.21 24.31
C ASP A 415 5.68 -20.79 25.73
N GLY A 416 6.01 -20.05 26.80
CA GLY A 416 5.57 -20.44 28.14
C GLY A 416 5.99 -19.51 29.27
N LEU A 417 5.01 -18.89 29.94
CA LEU A 417 4.64 -19.19 31.34
C LEU A 417 3.88 -18.01 32.00
N SER A 418 2.60 -18.25 32.23
CA SER A 418 1.77 -17.54 33.20
C SER A 418 2.24 -17.92 34.62
N SER A 419 2.75 -16.93 35.37
CA SER A 419 3.07 -16.93 36.81
C SER A 419 4.25 -17.80 37.32
N GLY A 420 5.35 -17.15 37.73
CA GLY A 420 6.40 -17.69 38.64
C GLY A 420 7.81 -17.89 38.04
N ARG A 421 8.84 -17.36 38.72
CA ARG A 421 10.30 -17.41 38.44
C ARG A 421 10.73 -17.75 37.00
N PHE A 422 10.66 -16.72 36.14
CA PHE A 422 10.98 -16.72 34.70
C PHE A 422 12.39 -17.22 34.32
N GLU A 423 13.41 -17.03 35.17
CA GLU A 423 14.80 -17.36 34.82
C GLU A 423 15.11 -18.87 34.82
N ASP A 424 14.36 -19.67 35.57
CA ASP A 424 14.66 -21.11 35.72
C ASP A 424 14.11 -21.92 34.53
N GLY A 425 12.94 -21.55 33.98
CA GLY A 425 12.31 -22.26 32.86
C GLY A 425 13.01 -22.08 31.51
N LEU A 426 13.52 -20.88 31.23
CA LEU A 426 14.23 -20.58 29.98
C LEU A 426 15.57 -21.32 29.90
N ARG A 427 16.29 -21.39 31.04
CA ARG A 427 17.54 -22.15 31.16
C ARG A 427 17.31 -23.65 30.97
N GLU A 428 16.22 -24.19 31.52
CA GLU A 428 15.84 -25.57 31.27
C GLU A 428 15.49 -25.80 29.80
N ALA A 429 14.73 -24.92 29.15
CA ALA A 429 14.41 -25.04 27.74
C ALA A 429 15.67 -25.16 26.87
N ILE A 430 16.65 -24.28 27.07
CA ILE A 430 17.96 -24.31 26.37
C ILE A 430 18.73 -25.60 26.66
N ARG A 431 18.75 -26.01 27.93
CA ARG A 431 19.45 -27.21 28.39
C ARG A 431 18.84 -28.49 27.80
N TYR A 432 17.52 -28.54 27.65
CA TYR A 432 16.79 -29.65 27.07
C TYR A 432 16.65 -29.59 25.53
N SER A 433 17.18 -28.54 24.88
CA SER A 433 17.26 -28.46 23.42
C SER A 433 18.55 -29.07 22.85
N ARG A 434 18.46 -29.73 21.70
CA ARG A 434 19.63 -30.27 20.99
C ARG A 434 20.46 -29.16 20.34
N HIS A 435 19.78 -28.25 19.66
CA HIS A 435 20.40 -27.12 18.97
C HIS A 435 19.85 -25.79 19.47
N MET A 436 20.70 -24.77 19.48
CA MET A 436 20.30 -23.38 19.69
C MET A 436 20.61 -22.59 18.42
N VAL A 437 19.58 -22.10 17.73
CA VAL A 437 19.75 -21.21 16.58
C VAL A 437 19.64 -19.76 17.06
N ILE A 438 20.64 -18.95 16.75
CA ILE A 438 20.69 -17.54 17.19
C ILE A 438 20.51 -16.64 15.99
N LEU A 439 19.40 -15.89 15.94
CA LEU A 439 19.13 -14.92 14.88
C LEU A 439 19.80 -13.58 15.20
N MET A 440 20.95 -13.34 14.58
CA MET A 440 21.79 -12.17 14.82
C MET A 440 21.38 -11.02 13.89
N THR A 441 20.45 -10.19 14.34
CA THR A 441 20.02 -8.94 13.68
C THR A 441 21.04 -7.81 13.90
N PRO A 442 20.99 -6.69 13.15
CA PRO A 442 21.80 -5.50 13.47
C PRO A 442 21.69 -5.15 14.97
N GLU A 443 22.82 -4.79 15.57
CA GLU A 443 22.94 -4.44 17.00
C GLU A 443 22.53 -5.54 18.01
N PHE A 444 22.36 -6.80 17.58
CA PHE A 444 21.89 -7.90 18.44
C PHE A 444 22.69 -8.08 19.74
N LEU A 445 24.01 -7.93 19.69
CA LEU A 445 24.89 -8.11 20.86
C LEU A 445 25.11 -6.81 21.66
N SER A 446 24.62 -5.66 21.20
CA SER A 446 24.92 -4.35 21.81
C SER A 446 24.55 -4.28 23.30
N ARG A 447 23.33 -4.69 23.64
CA ARG A 447 22.82 -4.68 25.02
C ARG A 447 23.50 -5.72 25.91
N CYS A 448 23.97 -6.84 25.34
CA CYS A 448 24.73 -7.84 26.08
C CYS A 448 26.00 -7.24 26.70
N CYS A 449 26.61 -6.25 26.04
CA CYS A 449 27.81 -5.59 26.53
C CYS A 449 27.54 -4.61 27.69
N SER A 450 26.34 -4.04 27.77
CA SER A 450 26.01 -2.96 28.72
C SER A 450 25.15 -3.39 29.91
N ASP A 451 24.48 -4.55 29.83
CA ASP A 451 23.48 -5.01 30.79
C ASP A 451 23.79 -6.44 31.23
N GLU A 452 24.20 -6.62 32.50
CA GLU A 452 24.48 -7.95 33.07
C GLU A 452 23.21 -8.80 33.24
N ASP A 453 22.04 -8.16 33.27
CA ASP A 453 20.75 -8.82 33.39
C ASP A 453 20.08 -9.08 32.04
N ASP A 454 20.75 -8.79 30.92
CA ASP A 454 20.21 -9.02 29.58
C ASP A 454 19.88 -10.50 29.35
N VAL A 455 18.63 -10.74 28.94
CA VAL A 455 18.08 -12.08 28.76
C VAL A 455 18.88 -12.84 27.69
N VAL A 456 19.16 -12.22 26.55
CA VAL A 456 19.93 -12.84 25.46
C VAL A 456 21.34 -13.21 25.90
N ARG A 457 22.03 -12.35 26.67
CA ARG A 457 23.32 -12.69 27.30
C ARG A 457 23.19 -13.94 28.17
N LYS A 458 22.19 -13.99 29.05
CA LYS A 458 21.94 -15.15 29.93
C LYS A 458 21.65 -16.43 29.13
N GLU A 459 20.91 -16.36 28.03
CA GLU A 459 20.62 -17.50 27.14
C GLU A 459 21.91 -18.03 26.48
N ILE A 460 22.70 -17.14 25.87
CA ILE A 460 23.97 -17.49 25.23
C ILE A 460 24.94 -18.10 26.23
N ALA A 461 25.11 -17.47 27.40
CA ALA A 461 25.98 -17.98 28.45
C ALA A 461 25.52 -19.37 28.92
N THR A 462 24.21 -19.59 29.06
CA THR A 462 23.65 -20.89 29.45
C THR A 462 23.93 -21.96 28.42
N ALA A 463 23.75 -21.67 27.13
CA ALA A 463 24.01 -22.61 26.05
C ALA A 463 25.50 -22.99 25.96
N LEU A 464 26.39 -22.01 26.08
CA LEU A 464 27.84 -22.24 26.12
C LEU A 464 28.24 -23.10 27.31
N HIS A 465 27.67 -22.82 28.50
CA HIS A 465 27.96 -23.58 29.71
C HIS A 465 27.44 -25.02 29.67
N CYS A 466 26.25 -25.23 29.08
CA CYS A 466 25.65 -26.56 28.93
C CYS A 466 26.21 -27.37 27.75
N GLY A 467 27.04 -26.76 26.89
CA GLY A 467 27.51 -27.39 25.67
C GLY A 467 26.40 -27.64 24.64
N THR A 468 25.33 -26.86 24.65
CA THR A 468 24.28 -26.93 23.61
C THR A 468 24.90 -26.56 22.25
N HIS A 469 24.53 -27.25 21.18
CA HIS A 469 25.07 -26.96 19.85
C HIS A 469 24.52 -25.63 19.32
N ILE A 470 25.34 -24.58 19.35
CA ILE A 470 24.96 -23.22 18.93
C ILE A 470 25.21 -23.04 17.44
N ILE A 471 24.20 -22.55 16.71
CA ILE A 471 24.27 -22.18 15.30
C ILE A 471 23.91 -20.69 15.14
N PRO A 472 24.91 -19.80 15.06
CA PRO A 472 24.71 -18.40 14.71
C PRO A 472 24.20 -18.22 13.28
N VAL A 473 23.13 -17.46 13.11
CA VAL A 473 22.59 -17.03 11.82
C VAL A 473 22.70 -15.51 11.71
N MET A 474 23.61 -15.03 10.88
CA MET A 474 23.84 -13.62 10.61
C MET A 474 22.78 -13.08 9.65
N MET A 475 21.97 -12.15 10.13
CA MET A 475 21.00 -11.42 9.33
C MET A 475 21.69 -10.28 8.57
N GLU A 476 21.02 -9.77 7.54
CA GLU A 476 21.51 -8.62 6.79
C GLU A 476 21.80 -7.42 7.71
N GLY A 477 22.99 -6.82 7.58
CA GLY A 477 23.44 -5.69 8.40
C GLY A 477 24.04 -6.06 9.76
N PHE A 478 24.10 -7.34 10.14
CA PHE A 478 24.83 -7.75 11.35
C PHE A 478 26.35 -7.73 11.14
N ALA A 479 27.06 -7.20 12.14
CA ALA A 479 28.50 -7.20 12.19
C ALA A 479 28.97 -7.70 13.57
N TRP A 480 29.97 -8.58 13.57
CA TRP A 480 30.58 -9.07 14.80
C TRP A 480 31.32 -7.94 15.54
N PRO A 481 31.05 -7.72 16.84
CA PRO A 481 31.90 -6.87 17.67
C PRO A 481 33.26 -7.54 17.89
N LYS A 482 34.25 -6.78 18.36
CA LYS A 482 35.54 -7.38 18.72
C LYS A 482 35.37 -8.27 19.96
N PRO A 483 36.08 -9.42 20.06
CA PRO A 483 35.95 -10.31 21.21
C PRO A 483 36.19 -9.63 22.57
N GLU A 484 37.03 -8.60 22.62
CA GLU A 484 37.33 -7.83 23.84
C GLU A 484 36.17 -6.93 24.28
N GLU A 485 35.26 -6.59 23.37
CA GLU A 485 34.06 -5.78 23.64
C GLU A 485 32.92 -6.63 24.23
N LEU A 486 33.04 -7.96 24.16
CA LEU A 486 32.06 -8.89 24.72
C LEU A 486 32.41 -9.30 26.16
N PRO A 487 31.38 -9.44 27.02
CA PRO A 487 31.53 -10.03 28.33
C PRO A 487 32.17 -11.43 28.29
N GLU A 488 32.95 -11.75 29.31
CA GLU A 488 33.76 -12.97 29.36
C GLU A 488 32.93 -14.26 29.25
N ASP A 489 31.72 -14.27 29.81
CA ASP A 489 30.79 -15.40 29.85
C ASP A 489 30.18 -15.76 28.49
N ILE A 490 30.13 -14.82 27.54
CA ILE A 490 29.60 -15.05 26.19
C ILE A 490 30.64 -14.92 25.09
N ARG A 491 31.85 -14.46 25.40
CA ARG A 491 32.93 -14.20 24.41
C ARG A 491 33.20 -15.37 23.49
N ALA A 492 33.06 -16.61 23.98
CA ALA A 492 33.30 -17.81 23.18
C ALA A 492 32.39 -17.92 21.93
N ILE A 493 31.26 -17.22 21.88
CA ILE A 493 30.36 -17.22 20.72
C ILE A 493 31.03 -16.71 19.43
N THR A 494 32.02 -15.82 19.51
CA THR A 494 32.73 -15.30 18.33
C THR A 494 33.62 -16.34 17.66
N GLY A 495 33.92 -17.44 18.35
CA GLY A 495 34.70 -18.56 17.82
C GLY A 495 33.83 -19.64 17.15
N ILE A 496 32.51 -19.50 17.18
CA ILE A 496 31.57 -20.46 16.60
C ILE A 496 31.33 -20.09 15.14
N ASN A 497 31.37 -21.08 14.24
CA ASN A 497 31.06 -20.87 12.83
C ASN A 497 29.66 -20.30 12.68
N ALA A 498 29.48 -19.30 11.82
CA ALA A 498 28.20 -18.64 11.59
C ALA A 498 27.72 -18.85 10.15
N MET A 499 26.41 -18.94 9.99
CA MET A 499 25.73 -18.99 8.69
C MET A 499 25.20 -17.60 8.33
N SER A 500 25.28 -17.22 7.05
CA SER A 500 24.59 -16.02 6.56
C SER A 500 23.17 -16.35 6.10
N HIS A 501 22.20 -15.55 6.50
CA HIS A 501 20.82 -15.61 6.02
C HIS A 501 20.73 -15.11 4.55
N SER A 502 19.89 -15.75 3.74
CA SER A 502 19.54 -15.29 2.39
C SER A 502 18.03 -15.19 2.27
N ALA A 503 17.52 -13.97 2.06
CA ALA A 503 16.08 -13.72 1.90
C ALA A 503 15.54 -14.19 0.54
N GLU A 504 16.39 -14.28 -0.49
CA GLU A 504 16.01 -14.68 -1.85
C GLU A 504 15.86 -16.20 -2.01
N PHE A 505 16.45 -17.01 -1.11
CA PHE A 505 16.42 -18.48 -1.18
C PHE A 505 16.19 -19.10 0.21
N TYR A 506 15.08 -18.75 0.84
CA TYR A 506 14.81 -19.13 2.23
C TYR A 506 14.73 -20.65 2.45
N THR A 507 14.05 -21.39 1.57
CA THR A 507 14.00 -22.87 1.63
C THR A 507 15.41 -23.50 1.56
N ALA A 508 16.28 -23.03 0.65
CA ALA A 508 17.65 -23.51 0.56
C ALA A 508 18.50 -23.15 1.80
N PHE A 509 18.20 -22.00 2.42
CA PHE A 509 18.79 -21.61 3.69
C PHE A 509 18.38 -22.58 4.82
N ILE A 510 17.10 -22.99 4.88
CA ILE A 510 16.62 -23.97 5.86
C ILE A 510 17.29 -25.33 5.67
N ASP A 511 17.38 -25.83 4.44
CA ASP A 511 18.03 -27.12 4.16
C ASP A 511 19.51 -27.10 4.59
N LYS A 512 20.20 -25.97 4.34
CA LYS A 512 21.57 -25.77 4.81
C LYS A 512 21.64 -25.73 6.34
N LEU A 513 20.69 -25.08 7.00
CA LEU A 513 20.63 -25.01 8.47
C LEU A 513 20.43 -26.39 9.10
N LEU A 514 19.57 -27.24 8.51
CA LEU A 514 19.37 -28.62 8.95
C LEU A 514 20.62 -29.48 8.77
N SER A 515 21.37 -29.28 7.68
CA SER A 515 22.65 -29.99 7.51
C SER A 515 23.67 -29.68 8.61
N TRP A 516 23.62 -28.47 9.20
CA TRP A 516 24.44 -28.10 10.35
C TRP A 516 23.96 -28.75 11.65
N MET A 517 22.69 -29.13 11.73
CA MET A 517 22.11 -29.91 12.83
C MET A 517 22.44 -31.42 12.70
N GLY A 518 23.01 -31.85 11.57
CA GLY A 518 23.35 -33.25 11.30
C GLY A 518 22.17 -34.08 10.80
N GLU A 519 21.20 -33.42 10.15
CA GLU A 519 19.91 -34.00 9.73
C GLU A 519 19.69 -33.98 8.22
#